data_AF-A0A0J1CHJ2-F1
#
_entry.id   AF-A0A0J1CHJ2-F1
#
_cell.length_a   1.000
_cell.length_b   1.000
_cell.length_c   1.000
_cell.angle_alpha   90.00
_cell.angle_beta   90.00
_cell.angle_gamma   90.00
#
_symmetry.space_group_name_H-M   'P 1'
#
loop_
_entity.id
_entity.type
_entity.pdbx_description
1 polymer ?
#
loop_
_entity_poly.entity_id
_entity_poly.type
_entity_poly.pdbx_seq_one_letter_code
_entity_poly.pdbx_strand_id
1 'polypeptide(L)' 'MDNIGAGTGEWVLLVSGSSARQAHKSETSPVDLCVIGIVDEVVSGGQVIFHK' A
#
# COMPACT_ATOMS: atom_id res chain seq x y z
N MET A 1 2.46 -0.44 -8.82
CA MET A 1 1.08 -0.58 -9.33
C MET A 1 0.11 -0.12 -8.25
N ASP A 2 -1.00 0.51 -8.64
CA ASP A 2 -2.11 0.86 -7.76
C ASP A 2 -3.43 0.40 -8.39
N ASN A 3 -4.14 -0.49 -7.70
CA ASN A 3 -5.44 -1.01 -8.09
C ASN A 3 -6.58 -0.48 -7.19
N ILE A 4 -6.25 0.33 -6.20
CA ILE A 4 -7.16 0.82 -5.14
C ILE A 4 -7.56 2.27 -5.42
N GLY A 5 -6.70 3.03 -6.10
CA GLY A 5 -6.98 4.41 -6.53
C GLY A 5 -6.56 5.44 -5.49
N ALA A 6 -5.33 5.30 -4.98
CA ALA A 6 -4.74 6.26 -4.07
C ALA A 6 -4.50 7.61 -4.77
N GLY A 7 -4.93 8.68 -4.12
CA GLY A 7 -4.71 10.06 -4.53
C GLY A 7 -3.30 10.55 -4.20
N THR A 8 -2.90 11.65 -4.85
CA THR A 8 -1.66 12.34 -4.49
C THR A 8 -1.75 12.90 -3.08
N GLY A 9 -0.75 12.58 -2.25
CA GLY A 9 -0.67 13.02 -0.84
C GLY A 9 -1.28 12.05 0.16
N GLU A 10 -1.94 10.98 -0.28
CA GLU A 10 -2.45 9.95 0.63
C GLU A 10 -1.33 9.06 1.16
N TRP A 11 -1.44 8.69 2.45
CA TRP A 11 -0.60 7.66 3.03
C TRP A 11 -1.12 6.29 2.61
N VAL A 12 -0.22 5.39 2.21
CA VAL A 12 -0.57 4.08 1.67
C VAL A 12 0.31 2.99 2.26
N LEU A 13 -0.23 1.77 2.30
CA LEU A 13 0.53 0.55 2.57
C LEU A 13 1.02 -0.04 1.25
N LEU A 14 2.31 -0.40 1.23
CA LEU A 14 2.98 -0.97 0.08
C LEU A 14 3.48 -2.38 0.40
N VAL A 15 3.47 -3.24 -0.60
CA VAL A 15 4.17 -4.54 -0.56
C VAL A 15 5.12 -4.63 -1.76
N SER A 16 6.29 -5.23 -1.55
CA SER A 16 7.33 -5.34 -2.56
C SER A 16 7.68 -6.79 -2.94
N GLY A 17 8.47 -6.94 -4.00
CA GLY A 17 8.99 -8.23 -4.46
C GLY A 17 7.91 -9.16 -5.00
N SER A 18 8.05 -10.47 -4.76
CA SER A 18 7.08 -11.46 -5.23
C SER A 18 5.67 -11.23 -4.69
N SER A 19 5.55 -10.70 -3.47
CA SER A 19 4.27 -10.39 -2.87
C SER A 19 3.54 -9.25 -3.59
N ALA A 20 4.27 -8.36 -4.28
CA ALA A 20 3.65 -7.34 -5.14
C ALA A 20 2.95 -7.97 -6.35
N ARG A 21 3.50 -9.06 -6.92
CA ARG A 21 2.88 -9.82 -8.01
C ARG A 21 1.63 -10.56 -7.55
N GLN A 22 1.67 -11.13 -6.36
CA GLN A 22 0.50 -11.74 -5.70
C GLN A 22 -0.60 -10.71 -5.45
N ALA A 23 -0.25 -9.54 -4.91
CA ALA A 23 -1.19 -8.45 -4.68
C ALA A 23 -1.78 -7.91 -5.98
N HIS A 24 -0.97 -7.85 -7.04
CA HIS A 24 -1.39 -7.51 -8.39
C HIS A 24 -2.15 -8.65 -9.11
N LYS A 25 -2.31 -9.81 -8.46
CA LYS A 25 -2.99 -11.01 -8.99
C LYS A 25 -2.43 -11.52 -10.31
N SER A 26 -1.12 -11.35 -10.51
CA SER A 26 -0.41 -11.78 -11.72
C SER A 26 1.03 -12.16 -11.39
N GLU A 27 1.28 -13.46 -11.24
CA GLU A 27 2.59 -14.02 -10.85
C GLU A 27 3.71 -13.76 -11.88
N THR A 28 3.35 -13.57 -13.14
CA THR A 28 4.29 -13.28 -14.24
C THR A 28 4.47 -11.78 -14.47
N SER A 29 3.75 -10.94 -13.73
CA SER A 29 3.85 -9.49 -13.87
C SER A 29 5.26 -9.00 -13.50
N PRO A 30 5.83 -8.03 -14.25
CA PRO A 30 7.11 -7.43 -13.89
C PRO A 30 7.01 -6.43 -12.71
N VAL A 31 5.87 -6.36 -12.03
CA VAL A 31 5.65 -5.44 -10.90
C VAL A 31 6.40 -5.92 -9.65
N ASP A 32 7.14 -5.02 -9.04
CA ASP A 32 7.95 -5.23 -7.83
C ASP A 32 7.47 -4.41 -6.62
N LEU A 33 6.47 -3.54 -6.81
CA LEU A 33 5.85 -2.73 -5.75
C LEU A 33 4.36 -2.51 -6.04
N CYS A 34 3.51 -2.79 -5.05
CA CYS A 34 2.06 -2.64 -5.16
C CYS A 34 1.47 -1.92 -3.94
N VAL A 35 0.57 -0.96 -4.20
CA VAL A 35 -0.32 -0.39 -3.17
C VAL A 35 -1.34 -1.45 -2.78
N ILE A 36 -1.51 -1.68 -1.48
CA ILE A 36 -2.45 -2.68 -0.94
C ILE A 36 -3.48 -2.09 0.03
N GLY A 37 -3.37 -0.81 0.38
CA GLY A 37 -4.35 -0.09 1.17
C GLY A 37 -4.04 1.40 1.28
N ILE A 38 -5.08 2.20 1.53
CA ILE A 38 -4.98 3.61 1.90
C ILE A 38 -5.06 3.66 3.44
N VAL A 39 -4.22 4.49 4.05
CA VAL A 39 -4.13 4.61 5.51
C VAL A 39 -5.13 5.67 5.98
N ASP A 40 -5.98 5.30 6.93
CA ASP A 40 -6.87 6.25 7.61
C ASP A 40 -6.26 6.76 8.93
N GLU A 41 -5.60 5.88 9.70
CA GLU A 41 -4.97 6.23 10.97
C GLU A 41 -3.70 5.41 11.22
N VAL A 42 -2.68 6.03 11.81
CA VAL A 42 -1.49 5.35 12.33
C VAL A 42 -1.31 5.68 13.80
N VAL A 43 -1.22 4.65 14.63
CA VAL A 43 -0.95 4.76 16.07
C VAL A 43 0.42 4.15 16.37
N SER A 44 1.26 4.89 17.09
CA SER A 44 2.56 4.42 17.56
C SER A 44 2.78 4.85 19.00
N GLY A 45 3.18 3.91 19.86
CA GLY A 45 3.38 4.20 21.29
C GLY A 45 2.13 4.73 22.02
N GLY A 46 0.93 4.36 21.55
CA GLY A 46 -0.34 4.83 22.10
C GLY A 46 -0.74 6.25 21.66
N GLN A 47 0.00 6.87 20.73
CA GLN A 47 -0.32 8.19 20.17
C GLN A 47 -0.69 8.06 18.70
N VAL A 48 -1.71 8.79 18.28
CA VAL A 48 -2.06 8.95 16.86
C VAL A 48 -1.01 9.84 16.21
N ILE A 49 -0.26 9.30 15.26
CA ILE A 49 0.79 10.01 14.52
C ILE A 49 0.35 10.42 13.11
N PHE A 50 -0.75 9.85 12.63
CA PHE A 50 -1.40 10.21 11.38
C PHE A 50 -2.89 9.90 11.52
N HIS A 51 -3.74 10.83 11.07
CA HIS A 51 -5.17 10.62 10.87
C HIS A 51 -5.56 11.42 9.62
N LYS A 52 -6.26 10.77 8.69
CA LYS A 52 -6.67 11.36 7.41
C LYS A 52 -7.76 12.41 7.55
#